data_AF-A0A8T4Y262-F1
#
_entry.id   AF-A0A8T4Y262-F1
#
_cell.length_a   1.000
_cell.length_b   1.000
_cell.length_c   1.000
_cell.angle_alpha   90.00
_cell.angle_beta   90.00
_cell.angle_gamma   90.00
#
_symmetry.space_group_name_H-M   'P 1'
#
loop_
_entity.id
_entity.type
_entity.pdbx_description
1 polymer ?
#
loop_
_entity_poly.entity_id
_entity_poly.type
_entity_poly.pdbx_seq_one_letter_code
_entity_poly.pdbx_strand_id
1 'polypeptide(L)' 'MPVKTTIILEDEIYEYLIKKFGRRKISKAVNEVLIRGLFKPTKSMFGVDSWLTTEGLRDEEELHETS' A
#
# COMPACT_ATOMS: atom_id res chain seq x y z
N MET A 1 -1.76 17.43 -5.29
CA MET A 1 -0.97 17.73 -6.51
C MET A 1 0.00 16.58 -6.77
N PRO A 2 0.22 16.15 -8.02
CA PRO A 2 1.28 15.18 -8.32
C PRO A 2 2.65 15.80 -8.03
N VAL A 3 3.46 15.12 -7.23
CA VAL A 3 4.85 15.51 -6.96
C VAL A 3 5.73 14.93 -8.06
N LYS A 4 6.54 15.78 -8.69
CA LYS A 4 7.54 15.33 -9.66
C LYS A 4 8.76 14.84 -8.91
N THR A 5 9.15 13.59 -9.16
CA THR A 5 10.30 12.95 -8.54
C THR A 5 11.22 12.42 -9.63
N THR A 6 12.51 12.73 -9.51
CA THR A 6 13.55 12.14 -10.36
C THR A 6 14.12 10.92 -9.67
N ILE A 7 14.22 9.82 -10.40
CA ILE A 7 14.85 8.57 -9.93
C ILE A 7 15.88 8.14 -10.96
N ILE A 8 16.91 7.43 -10.50
CA ILE A 8 17.90 6.81 -11.36
C ILE A 8 17.50 5.35 -11.52
N LEU A 9 17.44 4.87 -12.76
CA LEU A 9 17.18 3.48 -13.12
C LEU A 9 18.38 2.96 -13.92
N GLU A 10 18.69 1.68 -13.76
CA GLU A 10 19.59 1.00 -14.69
C GLU A 10 18.96 0.96 -16.09
N ASP A 11 19.79 1.08 -17.12
CA ASP A 11 19.34 1.18 -18.51
C ASP A 11 18.50 -0.04 -18.92
N GLU A 12 18.91 -1.23 -18.52
CA GLU A 12 18.21 -2.50 -18.80
C GLU A 12 16.79 -2.49 -18.21
N ILE A 13 16.62 -1.96 -16.99
CA ILE A 13 15.33 -1.84 -16.32
C ILE A 13 14.47 -0.80 -17.03
N TYR A 14 15.06 0.33 -17.41
CA TYR A 14 14.35 1.39 -18.12
C TYR A 14 13.82 0.91 -19.48
N GLU A 15 14.66 0.22 -20.26
CA GLU A 15 14.27 -0.36 -21.55
C GLU A 15 13.16 -1.40 -21.40
N TYR A 16 13.29 -2.30 -20.40
CA TYR A 16 12.27 -3.29 -20.10
C TYR A 16 10.92 -2.63 -19.76
N LEU A 17 10.94 -1.60 -18.91
CA LEU A 17 9.73 -0.87 -18.51
C LEU A 17 9.09 -0.14 -19.70
N ILE A 18 9.88 0.48 -20.58
CA ILE A 18 9.36 1.08 -21.82
C ILE A 18 8.72 0.02 -22.70
N LYS A 19 9.39 -1.10 -22.94
CA LYS A 19 8.91 -2.15 -23.84
C LYS A 19 7.60 -2.76 -23.35
N LYS A 20 7.47 -2.93 -22.03
CA LYS A 20 6.32 -3.58 -21.39
C LYS A 20 5.12 -2.65 -21.16
N PHE A 21 5.35 -1.42 -20.71
CA PHE A 21 4.28 -0.52 -20.28
C PHE A 21 4.11 0.72 -21.17
N GLY A 22 5.09 1.02 -22.01
CA GLY A 22 5.13 2.20 -22.86
C GLY A 22 5.55 3.47 -22.12
N ARG A 23 6.13 4.43 -22.85
CA ARG A 23 6.70 5.67 -22.30
C ARG A 23 5.73 6.49 -21.43
N ARG A 24 4.45 6.54 -21.80
CA ARG A 24 3.43 7.33 -21.09
C ARG A 24 3.03 6.76 -19.73
N LYS A 25 3.29 5.48 -19.45
CA LYS A 25 2.83 4.79 -18.23
C LYS A 25 3.96 4.43 -17.25
N ILE A 26 5.20 4.85 -17.53
CA ILE A 26 6.37 4.52 -16.70
C ILE A 26 6.18 4.96 -15.25
N SER A 27 5.76 6.22 -15.02
CA SER A 27 5.57 6.73 -13.65
C SER A 27 4.56 5.90 -12.86
N LYS A 28 3.48 5.45 -13.49
CA LYS A 28 2.49 4.57 -12.86
C LYS A 28 3.11 3.20 -12.52
N ALA A 29 3.81 2.59 -13.47
CA ALA A 29 4.44 1.28 -13.26
C ALA A 29 5.48 1.30 -12.14
N VAL A 30 6.34 2.33 -12.12
CA VAL A 30 7.34 2.51 -11.07
C VAL A 30 6.68 2.66 -9.70
N ASN A 31 5.66 3.51 -9.59
CA ASN A 31 4.97 3.71 -8.31
C ASN A 31 4.29 2.43 -7.82
N GLU A 32 3.68 1.63 -8.70
CA GLU A 32 3.09 0.34 -8.32
C GLU A 32 4.14 -0.65 -7.81
N VAL A 33 5.31 -0.72 -8.46
CA VAL A 33 6.43 -1.58 -8.03
C VAL A 33 6.97 -1.12 -6.67
N LEU A 34 7.20 0.19 -6.50
CA LEU A 34 7.67 0.75 -5.24
C LEU A 34 6.66 0.52 -4.10
N ILE A 35 5.37 0.69 -4.36
CA ILE A 35 4.33 0.40 -3.36
C ILE A 35 4.41 -1.06 -2.92
N ARG A 36 4.47 -2.01 -3.87
CA ARG A 36 4.56 -3.44 -3.55
C ARG A 36 5.86 -3.84 -2.85
N GLY A 37 6.97 -3.18 -3.18
CA GLY A 37 8.28 -3.48 -2.62
C GLY A 37 8.46 -2.90 -1.22
N LEU A 38 8.08 -1.64 -1.03
CA LEU A 38 8.25 -0.89 0.22
C LEU A 38 7.12 -1.15 1.21
N PHE A 39 5.88 -1.21 0.73
CA PHE A 39 4.69 -1.45 1.53
C PHE A 39 4.17 -2.87 1.30
N LYS A 40 5.05 -3.87 1.44
CA LYS A 40 4.56 -5.24 1.64
C LYS A 40 3.61 -5.20 2.84
N PRO A 41 2.39 -5.76 2.74
CA PRO A 41 1.56 -5.88 3.92
C PRO A 41 2.35 -6.73 4.93
N THR A 42 2.91 -6.08 5.96
CA THR A 42 3.09 -6.74 7.24
C THR A 42 1.73 -7.34 7.54
N LYS A 43 1.65 -8.68 7.66
CA LYS A 43 0.43 -9.40 8.06
C LYS A 43 -0.34 -8.50 9.01
N SER A 44 -1.57 -8.15 8.65
CA SER A 44 -2.50 -7.48 9.55
C SER A 44 -2.32 -8.10 10.94
N MET A 45 -1.94 -7.32 11.95
CA MET A 45 -1.84 -7.85 13.32
C MET A 45 -3.24 -8.20 13.86
N PHE A 46 -4.30 -7.80 13.15
CA PHE A 46 -5.67 -8.22 13.40
C PHE A 46 -5.97 -9.49 12.59
N GLY A 47 -6.34 -10.56 13.30
CA GLY A 47 -6.70 -11.86 12.70
C GLY A 47 -5.54 -12.78 12.34
N VAL A 48 -4.35 -12.62 12.95
CA VAL A 48 -3.21 -13.55 12.72
C VAL A 48 -3.51 -14.95 13.27
N ASP A 49 -4.28 -15.03 14.35
CA ASP A 49 -4.90 -16.27 14.81
C ASP A 49 -6.40 -16.27 14.49
N SER A 50 -6.95 -17.40 14.05
CA SER A 50 -8.37 -17.52 13.68
C SER A 50 -9.34 -17.29 14.85
N TRP A 51 -8.86 -17.25 16.10
CA TRP A 51 -9.66 -16.96 17.30
C TRP A 51 -9.70 -15.46 17.64
N LEU A 52 -8.82 -14.64 17.05
CA LEU A 52 -8.83 -13.17 17.17
C LEU A 52 -9.74 -12.58 16.09
N THR A 53 -11.02 -12.95 16.14
CA THR A 53 -12.06 -12.29 15.34
C THR A 53 -12.40 -10.95 15.98
N THR A 54 -12.73 -9.94 15.16
CA THR A 54 -13.25 -8.65 15.62
C THR A 54 -14.69 -8.74 16.15
N GLU A 55 -15.24 -9.95 16.27
CA GLU A 55 -16.53 -10.25 16.85
C GLU A 55 -16.48 -10.01 18.38
N GLY A 56 -16.62 -8.75 18.78
CA GLY A 56 -16.54 -8.35 20.19
C GLY A 56 -15.94 -6.96 20.39
N LEU A 57 -15.27 -6.41 19.36
CA LEU A 57 -14.83 -5.01 19.33
C LEU A 57 -15.97 -4.09 18.88
N ARG A 58 -17.17 -4.28 19.44
CA ARG A 58 -18.13 -3.17 19.48
C ARG A 58 -17.69 -2.32 20.64
N ASP A 59 -17.35 -1.07 20.36
CA ASP A 59 -17.21 -0.07 21.41
C ASP A 59 -18.44 -0.20 22.31
N GLU A 60 -18.24 -0.56 23.57
CA GLU A 60 -19.28 -0.33 24.55
C GLU A 60 -19.52 1.17 24.49
N GLU A 61 -20.68 1.54 23.95
CA GLU A 61 -21.15 2.91 23.91
C GLU A 61 -21.17 3.35 25.37
N GLU A 62 -20.09 4.02 25.80
CA GLU A 62 -19.91 4.58 27.12
C GLU A 62 -21.07 5.56 27.31
N LEU A 63 -22.16 5.07 27.91
CA LEU A 63 -23.24 5.89 28.42
C LEU A 63 -22.67 6.66 29.61
N HIS A 64 -21.87 7.68 29.31
CA HIS A 64 -21.51 8.70 30.28
C HIS A 64 -22.81 9.30 30.80
N GLU A 65 -22.96 9.13 32.11
CA GLU A 65 -24.01 9.64 32.98
C GLU A 65 -24.61 10.96 32.48
N THR A 66 -25.91 10.96 32.19
CA THR A 66 -26.71 12.19 32.16
C THR A 66 -27.94 12.01 33.05
N SER A 67 -27.72 12.39 34.31
CA SER A 67 -28.60 13.10 35.27
C SER A 67 -30.09 12.76 35.34
#